data_AF-A0A1G7G0S6-F1
#
_entry.id   AF-A0A1G7G0S6-F1
#
_cell.length_a   1.000
_cell.length_b   1.000
_cell.length_c   1.000
_cell.angle_alpha   90.00
_cell.angle_beta   90.00
_cell.angle_gamma   90.00
#
_symmetry.space_group_name_H-M   'P 1'
#
loop_
_entity.id
_entity.type
_entity.pdbx_description
1 polymer ?
#
loop_
_entity_poly.entity_id
_entity_poly.type
_entity_poly.pdbx_seq_one_letter_code
_entity_poly.pdbx_strand_id
1 'polypeptide(L)' 'MEGTIHYIGVIPKFRGKGFINDLLLRSTRVLQELGVWRIFADTDVENIPMRNAFEKAGYEINK' A
#
# COMPACT_ATOMS: atom_id res chain seq x y z
N MET A 1 8.12 -16.00 4.88
CA MET A 1 7.99 -14.84 5.77
C MET A 1 6.82 -14.00 5.30
N GLU A 2 5.97 -13.58 6.23
CA GLU A 2 4.91 -12.60 5.96
C GLU A 2 5.40 -11.22 6.42
N GLY A 3 4.83 -10.15 5.88
CA GLY A 3 5.20 -8.78 6.24
C GLY A 3 4.02 -7.83 6.10
N THR A 4 4.03 -6.75 6.89
CA THR A 4 2.92 -5.80 6.94
C THR A 4 3.42 -4.37 6.76
N ILE A 5 2.75 -3.61 5.91
CA ILE A 5 2.94 -2.15 5.83
C ILE A 5 2.00 -1.52 6.85
N HIS A 6 2.53 -1.17 8.03
CA HIS A 6 1.73 -0.59 9.11
C HIS A 6 1.37 0.88 8.91
N TYR A 7 2.25 1.64 8.26
CA TYR A 7 2.02 3.07 8.06
C TYR A 7 2.63 3.53 6.74
N ILE A 8 1.83 4.25 5.98
CA ILE A 8 2.20 4.86 4.72
C ILE A 8 1.34 6.10 4.52
N GLY A 9 1.92 7.17 3.98
CA GLY A 9 1.19 8.41 3.85
C GLY A 9 1.87 9.42 2.94
N VAL A 10 1.03 10.24 2.32
CA VAL A 10 1.45 11.41 1.56
C VAL A 10 1.06 12.65 2.35
N ILE A 11 2.02 13.54 2.57
CA ILE A 11 1.76 14.80 3.28
C ILE A 11 0.77 15.68 2.50
N PRO A 12 -0.04 16.52 3.18
CA PRO A 12 -1.17 17.23 2.56
C PRO A 12 -0.85 17.95 1.25
N LYS A 13 0.30 18.65 1.17
CA LYS A 13 0.75 19.42 -0.01
C LYS A 13 0.90 18.57 -1.29
N PHE A 14 1.06 17.26 -1.16
CA PHE A 14 1.32 16.34 -2.27
C PHE A 14 0.18 15.35 -2.55
N ARG A 15 -0.93 15.43 -1.80
CA ARG A 15 -2.09 14.56 -2.03
C ARG A 15 -2.75 14.84 -3.39
N GLY A 16 -3.47 13.85 -3.91
CA GLY A 16 -4.16 13.94 -5.21
C GLY A 16 -3.26 13.83 -6.45
N LYS A 17 -1.95 13.67 -6.27
CA LYS A 17 -0.96 13.60 -7.37
C LYS A 17 -0.49 12.17 -7.71
N GLY A 18 -1.08 11.16 -7.08
CA GLY A 18 -0.73 9.75 -7.34
C GLY A 18 0.49 9.21 -6.59
N PHE A 19 1.21 10.02 -5.79
CA PHE A 19 2.41 9.59 -5.06
C PHE A 19 2.19 8.39 -4.12
N ILE A 20 0.95 8.15 -3.67
CA ILE A 20 0.68 6.96 -2.86
C ILE A 20 0.93 5.66 -3.63
N ASN A 21 0.68 5.65 -4.94
CA ASN A 21 0.93 4.47 -5.78
C ASN A 21 2.43 4.16 -5.83
N ASP A 22 3.26 5.20 -5.98
CA ASP A 22 4.72 5.06 -6.01
C ASP A 22 5.27 4.57 -4.67
N LEU A 23 4.77 5.14 -3.56
CA LEU A 23 5.17 4.71 -2.23
C LEU A 23 4.78 3.25 -1.99
N LEU A 24 3.54 2.88 -2.33
CA LEU A 24 3.04 1.52 -2.13
C LEU A 24 3.87 0.52 -2.96
N LEU A 25 4.06 0.77 -4.25
CA LEU A 25 4.86 -0.09 -5.12
C LEU A 25 6.30 -0.27 -4.61
N ARG A 26 6.94 0.81 -4.16
CA ARG A 26 8.30 0.76 -3.59
C ARG A 26 8.33 -0.05 -2.30
N SER A 27 7.39 0.18 -1.38
CA SER A 27 7.30 -0.57 -0.12
C SER A 27 7.06 -2.05 -0.36
N THR A 28 6.14 -2.41 -1.26
CA THR A 28 5.89 -3.80 -1.67
C THR A 28 7.14 -4.44 -2.24
N ARG A 29 7.86 -3.75 -3.13
CA ARG A 29 9.11 -4.25 -3.72
C ARG A 29 10.20 -4.49 -2.68
N VAL A 30 10.38 -3.56 -1.72
CA VAL A 30 11.35 -3.74 -0.63
C VAL A 30 11.06 -5.00 0.17
N LEU A 31 9.78 -5.26 0.50
CA LEU A 31 9.40 -6.49 1.21
C LEU A 31 9.65 -7.75 0.37
N GLN A 32 9.34 -7.71 -0.93
CA GLN A 32 9.63 -8.81 -1.84
C GLN A 32 11.13 -9.12 -1.94
N GLU A 33 11.98 -8.10 -2.02
CA GLU A 33 13.45 -8.23 -2.06
C GLU A 33 14.00 -8.85 -0.76
N LEU A 34 13.29 -8.69 0.36
CA LEU A 34 13.59 -9.37 1.64
C LEU A 34 13.05 -10.81 1.72
N GLY A 35 12.41 -11.32 0.67
CA GLY A 35 11.84 -12.68 0.65
C GLY A 35 10.48 -12.80 1.34
N VAL A 36 9.76 -11.69 1.53
CA VAL A 36 8.37 -11.72 2.01
C VAL A 36 7.46 -12.21 0.89
N TRP A 37 6.80 -13.35 1.10
CA TRP A 37 5.93 -13.96 0.09
C TRP A 37 4.47 -13.53 0.22
N ARG A 38 4.07 -13.01 1.39
CA ARG A 38 2.73 -12.46 1.64
C ARG A 38 2.83 -11.12 2.34
N ILE A 39 2.26 -10.10 1.71
CA ILE A 39 2.32 -8.72 2.18
C ILE A 39 0.92 -8.26 2.54
N PHE A 40 0.74 -7.81 3.78
CA PHE A 40 -0.51 -7.23 4.26
C PHE A 40 -0.41 -5.71 4.36
N ALA A 41 -1.53 -5.06 4.18
CA ALA A 41 -1.76 -3.67 4.50
C ALA A 41 -3.26 -3.50 4.75
N ASP A 42 -3.62 -2.58 5.62
CA ASP A 42 -5.01 -2.24 5.90
C ASP A 42 -5.23 -0.73 5.80
N THR A 43 -6.50 -0.35 5.74
CA THR A 43 -6.93 1.03 5.75
C THR A 43 -8.38 1.09 6.21
N ASP A 44 -8.78 2.23 6.78
CA ASP A 44 -10.20 2.49 7.07
C ASP A 44 -11.05 2.41 5.80
N VAL A 45 -12.29 1.94 5.95
CA VAL A 45 -13.27 1.79 4.84
C VAL A 45 -13.53 3.13 4.14
N GLU A 46 -13.56 4.22 4.90
CA GLU A 46 -13.78 5.58 4.38
C GLU A 46 -12.55 6.19 3.70
N ASN A 47 -11.39 5.53 3.78
CA ASN A 47 -10.18 5.95 3.06
C ASN A 47 -10.22 5.46 1.60
N ILE A 48 -11.20 5.95 0.86
CA ILE A 48 -11.42 5.66 -0.56
C ILE A 48 -10.13 5.84 -1.39
N PRO A 49 -9.30 6.89 -1.19
CA PRO A 49 -8.05 7.03 -1.94
C PRO A 49 -7.07 5.87 -1.74
N MET A 50 -6.94 5.35 -0.51
CA MET A 50 -6.06 4.22 -0.24
C MET A 50 -6.64 2.91 -0.78
N ARG A 51 -7.95 2.68 -0.65
CA ARG A 51 -8.60 1.50 -1.26
C ARG A 51 -8.34 1.43 -2.76
N ASN A 52 -8.51 2.54 -3.46
CA ASN A 52 -8.21 2.63 -4.89
C ASN A 52 -6.71 2.40 -5.20
N ALA A 53 -5.80 2.80 -4.29
CA ALA A 53 -4.37 2.55 -4.45
C ALA A 53 -4.03 1.07 -4.25
N PHE A 54 -4.64 0.40 -3.27
CA PHE A 54 -4.52 -1.05 -3.06
C PHE A 54 -4.99 -1.83 -4.29
N GLU A 55 -6.18 -1.53 -4.81
CA GLU A 55 -6.70 -2.17 -6.03
C GLU A 55 -5.73 -1.99 -7.22
N LYS A 56 -5.22 -0.78 -7.42
CA LYS A 56 -4.23 -0.50 -8.49
C LYS A 56 -2.91 -1.23 -8.31
N ALA A 57 -2.49 -1.48 -7.07
CA ALA A 57 -1.28 -2.22 -6.74
C ALA A 57 -1.49 -3.75 -6.74
N GLY A 58 -2.71 -4.24 -7.05
CA GLY A 58 -3.02 -5.66 -7.13
C GLY A 58 -3.21 -6.32 -5.76
N TYR A 59 -3.46 -5.55 -4.71
CA TYR A 59 -3.87 -6.11 -3.42
C TYR A 59 -5.29 -6.67 -3.54
N GLU A 60 -5.48 -7.86 -2.99
CA GLU A 60 -6.79 -8.49 -2.89
C GLU A 60 -7.35 -8.29 -1.48
N ILE A 61 -8.68 -8.11 -1.39
CA ILE A 61 -9.36 -8.14 -0.09
C ILE A 61 -9.24 -9.56 0.42
N ASN A 62 -8.49 -9.73 1.51
CA ASN A 62 -8.43 -10.99 2.22
C ASN A 62 -9.81 -11.24 2.85
N LYS A 63 -10.46 -12.34 2.45
CA LYS A 63 -11.76 -12.77 2.98
C LYS A 63 -11.63 -13.45 4.34
#